data_AF-A0ABD5CMS7-F1
#
_entry.id   AF-A0ABD5CMS7-F1
#
_cell.length_a   1.000
_cell.length_b   1.000
_cell.length_c   1.000
_cell.angle_alpha   90.00
_cell.angle_beta   90.00
_cell.angle_gamma   90.00
#
_symmetry.space_group_name_H-M   'P 1'
#
loop_
_entity.id
_entity.type
_entity.pdbx_description
1 polymer ?
#
loop_
_entity_poly.entity_id
_entity_poly.type
_entity_poly.pdbx_seq_one_letter_code
_entity_poly.pdbx_strand_id
1 'polypeptide(L)'
;MNLHEQLGALEVGVDQLIQAVVAPPAENIPETRNENAAHEVVEQAASVADEAQAEAVDAEVDVAVNEAAAEPVPPTLEINRPAQNEITMTIGGQTVALRAEQIGQLIEELSNARASMTPEPPPGIPPGWRFVSTKNPVMAVQKQSNGDRLLVMRHTGHGWVPFTFSPDMVIQLYMLLTKG
;
A
#
# COMPACT_ATOMS: atom_id res chain seq x y z
N MET A 1 7.98 -44.11 -25.11
CA MET A 1 9.10 -43.15 -25.02
C MET A 1 9.73 -43.32 -23.65
N ASN A 2 11.05 -43.51 -23.60
CA ASN A 2 11.77 -43.91 -22.40
C ASN A 2 12.24 -42.68 -21.60
N LEU A 3 12.16 -42.73 -20.27
CA LEU A 3 12.54 -41.61 -19.37
C LEU A 3 14.01 -41.16 -19.55
N HIS A 4 14.89 -42.07 -19.97
CA HIS A 4 16.29 -41.77 -20.26
C HIS A 4 16.47 -40.90 -21.51
N GLU A 5 15.59 -41.03 -22.50
CA GLU A 5 15.59 -40.18 -23.70
C GLU A 5 15.11 -38.77 -23.37
N GLN A 6 14.18 -38.65 -22.41
CA GLN A 6 13.65 -37.36 -21.95
C GLN A 6 14.67 -36.57 -21.11
N LEU A 7 15.49 -37.25 -20.30
CA LEU A 7 16.57 -36.63 -19.55
C LEU A 7 17.68 -36.13 -20.47
N GLY A 8 18.09 -36.92 -21.47
CA GLY A 8 19.10 -36.49 -22.44
C GLY A 8 18.65 -35.30 -23.29
N ALA A 9 17.37 -35.24 -23.67
CA ALA A 9 16.82 -34.09 -24.40
C ALA A 9 16.77 -32.81 -23.55
N LEU A 10 16.56 -32.94 -22.23
CA LEU A 10 16.51 -31.82 -21.31
C LEU A 10 17.91 -31.23 -21.05
N GLU A 11 18.93 -32.08 -20.93
CA GLU A 11 20.33 -31.65 -20.77
C GLU A 11 20.83 -30.86 -21.99
N VAL A 12 20.53 -31.33 -23.21
CA VAL A 12 20.89 -30.62 -24.46
C VAL A 12 20.16 -29.27 -24.57
N GLY A 13 18.92 -29.18 -24.09
CA GLY A 13 18.16 -27.93 -24.09
C GLY A 13 18.71 -26.87 -23.14
N VAL A 14 19.26 -27.29 -21.99
CA VAL A 14 19.88 -26.38 -21.01
C VAL A 14 21.20 -25.81 -21.54
N ASP A 15 22.04 -26.62 -22.19
CA ASP A 15 23.30 -26.15 -22.77
C ASP A 15 23.10 -25.15 -23.92
N GLN A 16 22.05 -25.32 -24.73
CA GLN A 16 21.67 -24.35 -25.77
C GLN A 16 21.22 -23.01 -25.18
N LEU A 17 20.52 -23.03 -24.05
CA LEU A 17 20.07 -21.82 -23.37
C LEU A 17 21.25 -21.05 -22.75
N ILE A 18 22.25 -21.77 -22.22
CA ILE A 18 23.48 -21.18 -21.68
C ILE A 18 24.30 -20.53 -22.81
N GLN A 19 24.44 -21.19 -23.97
CA GLN A 19 25.14 -20.59 -25.12
C GLN A 19 24.43 -19.34 -25.66
N ALA A 20 23.09 -19.30 -25.65
CA ALA A 20 22.33 -18.13 -26.11
C ALA A 20 22.49 -16.91 -25.19
N VAL A 21 22.76 -17.10 -23.90
CA VAL A 21 22.94 -16.01 -22.92
C VAL A 21 24.39 -15.51 -22.87
N VAL A 22 25.37 -16.30 -23.31
CA VAL A 22 26.80 -15.95 -23.28
C VAL A 22 27.26 -15.18 -24.54
N ALA A 23 26.45 -15.12 -25.59
CA ALA A 23 26.74 -14.28 -26.75
C ALA A 23 26.47 -12.79 -26.44
N PRO A 24 27.41 -11.86 -26.73
CA PRO A 24 27.20 -10.44 -26.49
C PRO A 24 26.11 -9.90 -27.45
N PRO A 25 25.25 -8.96 -27.00
CA PRO A 25 24.27 -8.34 -27.89
C PRO A 25 24.99 -7.51 -28.95
N ALA A 26 24.71 -7.79 -30.22
CA ALA A 26 25.14 -6.97 -31.34
C ALA A 26 24.54 -5.56 -31.22
N GLU A 27 25.39 -4.56 -31.46
CA GLU A 27 25.10 -3.13 -31.42
C GLU A 27 23.99 -2.71 -32.41
N ASN A 28 23.17 -1.78 -31.93
CA ASN A 28 22.49 -0.69 -32.65
C ASN A 28 21.71 -1.03 -33.94
N ILE A 29 20.38 -1.10 -33.79
CA ILE A 29 19.40 -0.88 -34.84
C ILE A 29 18.96 0.59 -34.73
N PRO A 30 19.01 1.41 -35.79
CA PRO A 30 18.70 2.83 -35.70
C PRO A 30 17.18 3.08 -35.51
N GLU A 31 16.83 3.80 -34.45
CA GLU A 31 15.47 4.34 -34.27
C GLU A 31 15.18 5.41 -35.32
N THR A 32 14.15 5.18 -36.13
CA THR A 32 13.53 6.22 -36.96
C THR A 32 12.47 6.91 -36.10
N ARG A 33 12.80 8.05 -35.49
CA ARG A 33 11.84 8.90 -34.77
C ARG A 33 11.40 10.05 -35.66
N ASN A 34 10.15 9.99 -36.09
CA ASN A 34 9.50 11.05 -36.84
C ASN A 34 8.97 12.15 -35.90
N GLU A 35 9.45 13.36 -36.15
CA GLU A 35 8.76 14.66 -36.19
C GLU A 35 8.02 15.26 -34.97
N ASN A 36 8.29 16.56 -34.81
CA ASN A 36 7.47 17.64 -34.23
C ASN A 36 7.28 17.73 -32.71
N ALA A 37 8.07 18.61 -32.09
CA ALA A 37 7.54 19.79 -31.38
C ALA A 37 8.68 20.78 -31.06
N ALA A 38 8.79 21.84 -31.87
CA ALA A 38 9.41 23.08 -31.45
C ALA A 38 8.30 24.01 -30.92
N HIS A 39 8.39 24.42 -29.66
CA HIS A 39 8.01 25.76 -29.23
C HIS A 39 8.67 26.08 -27.87
N GLU A 40 9.60 27.03 -27.94
CA GLU A 40 9.98 28.02 -26.92
C GLU A 40 8.71 28.68 -26.33
N VAL A 41 8.63 29.38 -25.18
CA VAL A 41 9.47 30.36 -24.47
C VAL A 41 8.73 30.63 -23.12
N VAL A 42 9.40 30.68 -21.95
CA VAL A 42 9.81 31.86 -21.13
C VAL A 42 8.68 32.76 -20.54
N GLU A 43 8.91 33.18 -19.29
CA GLU A 43 8.32 34.28 -18.46
C GLU A 43 7.09 33.99 -17.57
N GLN A 44 6.87 34.61 -16.40
CA GLN A 44 7.64 35.36 -15.39
C GLN A 44 6.61 35.88 -14.35
N ALA A 45 7.03 36.03 -13.08
CA ALA A 45 6.51 36.95 -12.03
C ALA A 45 5.08 36.72 -11.48
N ALA A 46 4.82 36.55 -10.17
CA ALA A 46 5.17 37.27 -8.93
C ALA A 46 4.10 38.28 -8.45
N SER A 47 3.87 38.21 -7.12
CA SER A 47 3.37 39.27 -6.21
C SER A 47 1.85 39.48 -6.14
N VAL A 48 1.24 39.98 -5.06
CA VAL A 48 1.42 40.03 -3.60
C VAL A 48 0.09 40.57 -3.04
N ALA A 49 -0.22 40.20 -1.79
CA ALA A 49 -0.99 40.87 -0.74
C ALA A 49 -1.97 42.01 -1.08
N ASP A 50 -3.16 41.94 -0.45
CA ASP A 50 -3.81 43.14 0.11
C ASP A 50 -4.53 42.78 1.42
N GLU A 51 -4.10 43.43 2.49
CA GLU A 51 -4.72 43.48 3.83
C GLU A 51 -5.67 44.70 3.87
N ALA A 52 -6.83 44.58 4.52
CA ALA A 52 -7.44 45.74 5.17
C ALA A 52 -8.37 45.33 6.33
N GLN A 53 -8.05 45.90 7.49
CA GLN A 53 -8.64 45.78 8.81
C GLN A 53 -10.02 46.45 8.92
N ALA A 54 -10.81 46.03 9.92
CA ALA A 54 -11.75 46.91 10.61
C ALA A 54 -11.78 46.56 12.12
N GLU A 55 -11.57 47.60 12.93
CA GLU A 55 -11.39 47.58 14.38
C GLU A 55 -12.70 47.44 15.18
N ALA A 56 -12.51 46.80 16.35
CA ALA A 56 -13.17 46.92 17.66
C ALA A 56 -14.47 47.72 17.83
N VAL A 57 -15.48 47.05 18.41
CA VAL A 57 -16.33 47.65 19.46
C VAL A 57 -16.39 46.70 20.65
N ASP A 58 -15.97 47.24 21.78
CA ASP A 58 -15.90 46.65 23.10
C ASP A 58 -17.31 46.59 23.70
N ALA A 59 -17.76 45.38 24.03
CA ALA A 59 -18.97 45.14 24.80
C ALA A 59 -18.78 43.85 25.60
N GLU A 60 -18.19 43.99 26.78
CA GLU A 60 -18.23 42.99 27.84
C GLU A 60 -19.70 42.63 28.13
N VAL A 61 -20.13 41.51 27.57
CA VAL A 61 -21.29 40.76 28.08
C VAL A 61 -20.72 39.63 28.90
N ASP A 62 -20.75 39.82 30.22
CA ASP A 62 -20.52 38.79 31.23
C ASP A 62 -21.64 37.73 31.09
N VAL A 63 -21.44 36.80 30.16
CA VAL A 63 -22.18 35.55 30.12
C VAL A 63 -21.36 34.57 30.93
N ALA A 64 -21.69 34.47 32.22
CA ALA A 64 -21.29 33.35 33.05
C ALA A 64 -21.83 32.05 32.41
N VAL A 65 -21.09 31.49 31.46
CA VAL A 65 -21.27 30.13 30.99
C VAL A 65 -20.77 29.26 32.13
N ASN A 66 -21.71 28.78 32.94
CA ASN A 66 -21.49 27.63 33.79
C ASN A 66 -21.30 26.42 32.87
N GLU A 67 -20.10 26.31 32.31
CA GLU A 67 -19.65 25.14 31.58
C GLU A 67 -19.36 24.09 32.65
N ALA A 68 -20.42 23.40 33.05
CA ALA A 68 -20.29 22.08 33.63
C ALA A 68 -19.44 21.29 32.65
N ALA A 69 -18.19 21.06 33.02
CA ALA A 69 -17.23 20.29 32.25
C ALA A 69 -17.84 18.92 31.96
N ALA A 70 -18.43 18.79 30.78
CA ALA A 70 -18.79 17.49 30.25
C ALA A 70 -17.47 16.76 30.06
N GLU A 71 -17.34 15.60 30.70
CA GLU A 71 -16.17 14.75 30.50
C GLU A 71 -16.01 14.51 28.98
N PRO A 72 -14.79 14.67 28.43
CA PRO A 72 -14.58 14.55 27.00
C PRO A 72 -14.88 13.10 26.58
N VAL A 73 -16.06 12.90 26.00
CA VAL A 73 -16.43 11.63 25.38
C VAL A 73 -15.44 11.39 24.23
N PRO A 74 -14.72 10.25 24.21
CA PRO A 74 -13.75 10.00 23.17
C PRO A 74 -14.44 9.98 21.79
N PRO A 75 -13.85 10.58 20.76
CA PRO A 75 -14.43 10.59 19.43
C PRO A 75 -14.64 9.15 18.97
N THR A 76 -15.90 8.80 18.70
CA THR A 76 -16.26 7.48 18.18
C THR A 76 -16.20 7.51 16.65
N LEU A 77 -15.65 6.46 16.04
CA LEU A 77 -15.64 6.25 14.60
C LEU A 77 -16.79 5.32 14.21
N GLU A 78 -17.71 5.80 13.39
CA GLU A 78 -18.80 5.00 12.83
C GLU A 78 -18.69 4.93 11.30
N ILE A 79 -18.96 3.75 10.73
CA ILE A 79 -18.93 3.52 9.28
C ILE A 79 -20.25 2.88 8.87
N ASN A 80 -20.95 3.49 7.93
CA ASN A 80 -22.19 2.97 7.35
C ASN A 80 -22.10 2.87 5.82
N ARG A 81 -22.92 2.00 5.22
CA ARG A 81 -23.01 1.81 3.76
C ARG A 81 -24.46 2.05 3.29
N PRO A 82 -24.88 3.31 3.08
CA PRO A 82 -26.24 3.63 2.66
C PRO A 82 -26.56 3.21 1.22
N ALA A 83 -25.54 3.13 0.35
CA ALA A 83 -25.68 2.70 -1.03
C ALA A 83 -24.47 1.86 -1.47
N GLN A 84 -24.56 1.24 -2.66
CA GLN A 84 -23.52 0.34 -3.14
C GLN A 84 -22.13 1.00 -3.24
N ASN A 85 -22.08 2.24 -3.74
CA ASN A 85 -20.85 2.99 -4.04
C ASN A 85 -20.62 4.20 -3.13
N GLU A 86 -21.24 4.18 -1.94
CA GLU A 86 -21.17 5.27 -0.99
C GLU A 86 -20.98 4.72 0.42
N ILE A 87 -20.02 5.29 1.15
CA ILE A 87 -19.77 5.02 2.56
C ILE A 87 -19.88 6.35 3.31
N THR A 88 -20.57 6.37 4.45
CA THR A 88 -20.52 7.51 5.37
C THR A 88 -19.59 7.17 6.53
N MET A 89 -18.67 8.08 6.81
CA MET A 89 -17.77 8.00 7.96
C MET A 89 -18.11 9.11 8.94
N THR A 90 -18.34 8.76 10.20
CA THR A 90 -18.66 9.71 11.27
C THR A 90 -17.56 9.69 12.32
N ILE A 91 -16.97 10.86 12.64
CA ILE A 91 -15.95 11.03 13.67
C ILE A 91 -16.35 12.22 14.53
N GLY A 92 -16.52 12.01 15.84
CA GLY A 92 -16.86 13.10 16.77
C GLY A 92 -18.12 13.88 16.40
N GLY A 93 -19.13 13.20 15.83
CA GLY A 93 -20.39 13.79 15.38
C GLY A 93 -20.35 14.43 13.99
N GLN A 94 -19.18 14.56 13.36
CA GLN A 94 -19.06 15.04 11.98
C GLN A 94 -19.18 13.86 11.01
N THR A 95 -20.14 13.92 10.09
CA THR A 95 -20.38 12.86 9.10
C THR A 95 -19.94 13.32 7.72
N VAL A 96 -19.12 12.51 7.05
CA VAL A 96 -18.64 12.73 5.68
C VAL A 96 -19.07 11.58 4.79
N ALA A 97 -19.67 11.89 3.64
CA ALA A 97 -19.96 10.92 2.59
C ALA A 97 -18.74 10.75 1.67
N LEU A 98 -18.25 9.51 1.55
CA LEU A 98 -17.10 9.13 0.74
C LEU A 98 -17.59 8.33 -0.48
N ARG A 99 -17.20 8.76 -1.69
CA ARG A 99 -17.41 7.96 -2.91
C ARG A 99 -16.19 7.08 -3.17
N ALA A 100 -16.29 6.21 -4.18
CA ALA A 100 -15.27 5.21 -4.50
C ALA A 100 -13.84 5.78 -4.62
N GLU A 101 -13.66 6.93 -5.27
CA GLU A 101 -12.35 7.58 -5.42
C GLU A 101 -11.78 8.05 -4.08
N GLN A 102 -12.59 8.73 -3.26
CA GLN A 102 -12.17 9.21 -1.94
C GLN A 102 -11.86 8.05 -0.99
N ILE A 103 -12.59 6.94 -1.11
CA ILE A 103 -12.31 5.70 -0.36
C ILE A 103 -10.93 5.15 -0.76
N GLY A 104 -10.60 5.12 -2.05
CA GLY A 104 -9.30 4.68 -2.54
C GLY A 104 -8.16 5.49 -1.93
N GLN A 105 -8.26 6.82 -1.97
CA GLN A 105 -7.26 7.72 -1.40
C GLN A 105 -7.14 7.57 0.12
N LEU A 106 -8.26 7.47 0.84
CA LEU A 106 -8.25 7.26 2.29
C LEU A 106 -7.55 5.96 2.66
N ILE A 107 -7.81 4.88 1.92
CA ILE A 107 -7.15 3.58 2.14
C ILE A 107 -5.64 3.70 1.92
N GLU A 108 -5.20 4.41 0.88
CA GLU A 108 -3.78 4.62 0.58
C GLU A 108 -3.08 5.36 1.73
N GLU A 109 -3.62 6.51 2.15
CA GLU A 109 -3.07 7.32 3.23
C GLU A 109 -3.03 6.56 4.56
N LEU A 110 -4.13 5.90 4.93
CA LEU A 110 -4.18 5.09 6.15
C LEU A 110 -3.25 3.89 6.09
N SER A 111 -3.05 3.29 4.91
CA SER A 111 -2.12 2.18 4.74
C SER A 111 -0.67 2.64 4.93
N ASN A 112 -0.30 3.79 4.36
CA ASN A 112 1.01 4.40 4.54
C ASN A 112 1.26 4.78 6.01
N ALA A 113 0.28 5.43 6.65
CA ALA A 113 0.34 5.76 8.07
C ALA A 113 0.53 4.49 8.91
N ARG A 114 -0.29 3.46 8.71
CA ARG A 114 -0.19 2.17 9.42
C ARG A 114 1.15 1.47 9.18
N ALA A 115 1.71 1.56 7.98
CA ALA A 115 2.99 0.94 7.65
C ALA A 115 4.17 1.58 8.40
N SER A 116 4.06 2.85 8.80
CA SER A 116 5.08 3.53 9.61
C SER A 116 4.98 3.25 11.11
N MET A 117 3.86 2.69 11.57
CA MET A 117 3.67 2.29 12.98
C MET A 117 4.38 0.97 13.28
N THR A 118 4.85 0.79 14.52
CA THR A 118 5.38 -0.50 14.97
C THR A 118 4.23 -1.44 15.27
N PRO A 119 4.07 -2.57 14.55
CA PRO A 119 2.99 -3.51 14.82
C PRO A 119 3.30 -4.32 16.10
N GLU A 120 2.38 -4.29 17.05
CA GLU A 120 2.41 -5.22 18.19
C GLU A 120 1.78 -6.55 17.78
N PRO A 121 2.42 -7.71 18.04
CA PRO A 121 1.79 -9.00 17.83
C PRO A 121 0.50 -9.11 18.65
N PRO A 122 -0.63 -9.52 18.05
CA PRO A 122 -1.84 -9.76 18.83
C PRO A 122 -1.54 -10.77 19.95
N PRO A 123 -1.90 -10.48 21.22
CA PRO A 123 -1.62 -11.37 22.35
C PRO A 123 -2.35 -12.72 22.24
N GLY A 124 -3.26 -12.84 21.27
CA GLY A 124 -3.96 -14.04 20.85
C GLY A 124 -4.99 -13.68 19.78
N ILE A 125 -5.64 -14.69 19.22
CA ILE A 125 -6.80 -14.49 18.34
C ILE A 125 -8.07 -14.76 19.15
N PRO A 126 -8.83 -13.74 19.56
CA PRO A 126 -10.13 -13.87 20.20
C PRO A 126 -11.07 -14.89 19.54
N PRO A 127 -11.82 -15.68 20.34
CA PRO A 127 -12.85 -16.57 19.83
C PRO A 127 -13.92 -15.79 19.06
N GLY A 128 -14.31 -16.27 17.87
CA GLY A 128 -15.35 -15.65 17.05
C GLY A 128 -14.89 -14.49 16.16
N TRP A 129 -13.59 -14.16 16.14
CA TRP A 129 -13.07 -13.17 15.19
C TRP A 129 -13.25 -13.67 13.74
N ARG A 130 -13.93 -12.87 12.91
CA ARG A 130 -14.17 -13.17 11.50
C ARG A 130 -13.00 -12.68 10.65
N PHE A 131 -12.10 -13.58 10.25
CA PHE A 131 -11.21 -13.32 9.13
C PHE A 131 -11.90 -13.68 7.82
N VAL A 132 -11.62 -12.93 6.76
CA VAL A 132 -11.77 -13.45 5.39
C VAL A 132 -10.62 -14.43 5.18
N SER A 133 -10.83 -15.69 5.59
CA SER A 133 -9.79 -16.71 5.44
C SER A 133 -9.72 -17.14 3.98
N THR A 134 -8.54 -17.01 3.37
CA THR A 134 -8.25 -17.62 2.07
C THR A 134 -7.65 -19.00 2.33
N LYS A 135 -8.42 -20.07 2.07
CA LYS A 135 -7.90 -21.44 2.16
C LYS A 135 -6.95 -21.70 1.00
N ASN A 136 -5.76 -22.21 1.30
CA ASN A 136 -4.72 -22.55 0.31
C ASN A 136 -4.41 -21.38 -0.67
N PRO A 137 -3.92 -20.25 -0.15
CA PRO A 137 -3.64 -19.10 -1.00
C PRO A 137 -2.55 -19.44 -2.02
N VAL A 138 -2.67 -18.87 -3.21
CA VAL A 138 -1.56 -18.88 -4.18
C VAL A 138 -0.46 -17.98 -3.62
N MET A 139 0.75 -18.51 -3.53
CA MET A 139 1.91 -17.80 -3.01
C MET A 139 3.10 -17.89 -3.96
N ALA A 140 3.93 -16.85 -3.97
CA ALA A 140 5.23 -16.84 -4.65
C ALA A 140 6.28 -16.18 -3.76
N VAL A 141 7.53 -16.63 -3.87
CA VAL A 141 8.66 -16.09 -3.09
C VAL A 141 9.77 -15.68 -4.03
N GLN A 142 10.37 -14.51 -3.78
CA GLN A 142 11.49 -13.97 -4.54
C GLN A 142 12.63 -13.56 -3.59
N LYS A 143 13.87 -13.90 -3.94
CA LYS A 143 15.07 -13.40 -3.26
C LYS A 143 15.39 -11.98 -3.75
N GLN A 144 15.58 -11.06 -2.81
CA GLN A 144 16.00 -9.70 -3.06
C GLN A 144 17.53 -9.57 -3.03
N SER A 145 18.06 -8.52 -3.65
CA SER A 145 19.51 -8.27 -3.75
C SER A 145 20.15 -8.01 -2.37
N ASN A 146 19.41 -7.41 -1.44
CA ASN A 146 19.84 -7.15 -0.06
C ASN A 146 19.80 -8.41 0.85
N GLY A 147 19.41 -9.57 0.30
CA GLY A 147 19.32 -10.82 1.05
C GLY A 147 17.92 -11.11 1.62
N ASP A 148 16.98 -10.18 1.56
CA ASP A 148 15.60 -10.39 2.01
C ASP A 148 14.86 -11.40 1.12
N ARG A 149 13.70 -11.86 1.61
CA ARG A 149 12.73 -12.63 0.84
C ARG A 149 11.43 -11.85 0.75
N LEU A 150 10.98 -11.57 -0.47
CA LEU A 150 9.64 -11.09 -0.74
C LEU A 150 8.72 -12.30 -0.92
N LEU A 151 7.75 -12.47 -0.03
CA LEU A 151 6.64 -13.39 -0.17
C LEU A 151 5.42 -12.60 -0.65
N VAL A 152 4.76 -13.04 -1.71
CA VAL A 152 3.45 -12.53 -2.11
C VAL A 152 2.40 -13.61 -1.94
N MET A 153 1.24 -13.25 -1.38
CA MET A 153 0.11 -14.15 -1.18
C MET A 153 -1.14 -13.55 -1.81
N ARG A 154 -1.93 -14.36 -2.53
CA ARG A 154 -3.22 -13.92 -3.08
C ARG A 154 -4.30 -13.98 -2.00
N HIS A 155 -4.87 -12.83 -1.68
CA HIS A 155 -6.01 -12.63 -0.77
C HIS A 155 -7.29 -12.32 -1.56
N THR A 156 -8.42 -12.93 -1.20
CA THR A 156 -9.69 -12.80 -1.94
C THR A 156 -10.28 -11.39 -1.96
N GLY A 157 -10.02 -10.58 -0.93
CA GLY A 157 -10.49 -9.19 -0.84
C GLY A 157 -9.45 -8.12 -1.17
N HIS A 158 -8.17 -8.48 -1.24
CA HIS A 158 -7.07 -7.49 -1.35
C HIS A 158 -6.13 -7.77 -2.54
N GLY A 159 -6.38 -8.81 -3.35
CA GLY A 159 -5.50 -9.16 -4.47
C GLY A 159 -4.17 -9.75 -4.00
N TRP A 160 -3.05 -9.32 -4.58
CA TRP A 160 -1.72 -9.77 -4.16
C TRP A 160 -1.22 -8.93 -2.99
N VAL A 161 -0.91 -9.59 -1.87
CA VAL A 161 -0.42 -8.95 -0.65
C VAL A 161 1.06 -9.32 -0.44
N PRO A 162 1.99 -8.35 -0.43
CA PRO A 162 3.42 -8.58 -0.23
C PRO A 162 3.81 -8.60 1.25
N PHE A 163 4.82 -9.41 1.57
CA PHE A 163 5.48 -9.52 2.87
C PHE A 163 6.99 -9.62 2.65
N THR A 164 7.77 -8.82 3.35
CA THR A 164 9.24 -8.88 3.27
C THR A 164 9.79 -9.50 4.55
N PHE A 165 10.63 -10.52 4.39
CA PHE A 165 11.31 -11.22 5.48
C PHE A 165 12.81 -10.94 5.42
N SER A 166 13.37 -10.46 6.52
CA SER A 166 14.83 -10.38 6.69
C SER A 166 15.44 -11.78 6.76
N PRO A 167 16.74 -11.95 6.44
CA PRO A 167 17.42 -13.23 6.54
C PRO A 167 17.22 -13.92 7.90
N ASP A 168 17.34 -13.16 9.00
CA ASP A 168 17.16 -13.69 10.36
C ASP A 168 15.74 -14.20 10.60
N MET A 169 14.73 -13.47 10.11
CA MET A 169 13.32 -13.88 10.27
C MET A 169 13.03 -15.17 9.48
N VAL A 170 13.62 -15.33 8.30
CA VAL A 170 13.50 -16.56 7.50
C VAL A 170 14.09 -17.76 8.25
N ILE A 171 15.25 -17.59 8.88
CA ILE A 171 15.90 -18.64 9.69
C ILE A 171 15.01 -19.02 10.88
N GLN A 172 14.49 -18.03 11.60
CA GLN A 172 13.59 -18.26 12.74
C GLN A 172 12.33 -19.01 12.31
N LEU A 173 11.71 -18.61 11.20
CA LEU A 173 10.53 -19.27 10.65
C LEU A 173 10.82 -20.73 10.27
N TYR A 174 11.95 -20.99 9.61
CA TYR A 174 12.38 -22.36 9.29
C TYR A 174 12.54 -23.21 10.56
N MET A 175 13.20 -22.68 11.59
CA MET A 175 13.35 -23.40 12.86
C MET A 175 12.00 -23.71 13.52
N LEU A 176 11.03 -22.80 13.48
CA LEU A 176 9.70 -23.02 14.05
C LEU A 176 8.92 -24.09 13.28
N LEU A 177 9.04 -24.13 11.95
CA LEU A 177 8.30 -25.07 11.09
C LEU A 177 8.92 -26.47 11.04
N THR A 178 10.19 -26.62 11.43
CA THR A 178 10.93 -27.90 11.33
C THR A 178 11.21 -28.57 12.68
N LYS A 179 10.95 -27.89 13.80
CA LYS A 179 11.08 -28.46 15.16
C LYS A 179 9.80 -29.20 15.61
N GLY A 180 9.27 -30.06 14.76
CA GLY A 180 8.15 -30.97 15.05
C GLY A 180 8.61 -32.39 15.30
#